data_AF-W4LKF9-F1
#
_entry.id   AF-W4LKF9-F1
#
_cell.length_a   1.000
_cell.length_b   1.000
_cell.length_c   1.000
_cell.angle_alpha   90.00
_cell.angle_beta   90.00
_cell.angle_gamma   90.00
#
_symmetry.space_group_name_H-M   'P 1'
#
loop_
_entity.id
_entity.type
_entity.pdbx_description
1 polymer ?
#
loop_
_entity_poly.entity_id
_entity_poly.type
_entity_poly.pdbx_seq_one_letter_code
_entity_poly.pdbx_strand_id
1 'polypeptide(L)'
;MGHTPFQQWVVYRKRHLIILTGKTDGSAYELGKRVAAVLANELPASQARVTRAPYMERIGSLLSTDQLDVALLSGPAAVALLHGLPPFTDYGPLALRRIVALGAYLLVCRDDFPARHAYLVAQALDEHLAELAANASAPSEAGNDTGTVPMHPGALAYIEGQPIPELTSPKP
;
A
#
# COMPACT_ATOMS: atom_id res chain seq x y z
N MET A 1 7.74 19.33 17.25
CA MET A 1 7.30 18.48 18.38
C MET A 1 6.67 17.23 17.77
N GLY A 2 7.38 16.11 17.81
CA GLY A 2 6.94 14.87 17.16
C GLY A 2 5.80 14.23 17.95
N HIS A 3 4.62 14.17 17.34
CA HIS A 3 3.46 13.50 17.91
C HIS A 3 3.47 12.06 17.43
N THR A 4 4.03 11.15 18.22
CA THR A 4 4.20 9.75 17.78
C THR A 4 2.84 9.03 17.74
N PRO A 5 2.43 8.41 16.61
CA PRO A 5 1.06 7.94 16.38
C PRO A 5 0.69 6.61 17.07
N PHE A 6 1.47 6.16 18.06
CA PHE A 6 1.39 4.82 18.67
C PHE A 6 -0.03 4.39 19.12
N GLN A 7 -0.81 5.30 19.70
CA GLN A 7 -2.15 5.00 20.23
C GLN A 7 -3.27 5.10 19.17
N GLN A 8 -2.92 5.49 17.95
CA GLN A 8 -3.92 5.78 16.94
C GLN A 8 -4.25 4.56 16.08
N TRP A 9 -3.62 3.39 16.18
CA TRP A 9 -4.08 2.21 15.42
C TRP A 9 -5.22 1.47 16.15
N VAL A 10 -6.49 1.82 15.87
CA VAL A 10 -7.68 1.25 16.53
C VAL A 10 -8.36 0.26 15.58
N VAL A 11 -8.69 -0.93 16.11
CA VAL A 11 -9.45 -2.06 15.50
C VAL A 11 -9.36 -2.13 13.97
N TYR A 12 -8.27 -2.71 13.47
CA TYR A 12 -8.19 -3.17 12.08
C TYR A 12 -8.79 -4.57 11.98
N ARG A 13 -9.67 -4.82 10.99
CA ARG A 13 -10.39 -6.11 10.83
C ARG A 13 -9.44 -7.32 10.80
N LYS A 14 -8.22 -7.12 10.32
CA LYS A 14 -7.14 -8.12 10.28
C LYS A 14 -6.12 -7.78 11.37
N ARG A 15 -5.67 -8.79 12.12
CA ARG A 15 -4.66 -8.61 13.20
C ARG A 15 -3.32 -8.03 12.73
N HIS A 16 -3.01 -8.19 11.44
CA HIS A 16 -1.76 -7.75 10.83
C HIS A 16 -2.06 -6.95 9.55
N LEU A 17 -1.35 -5.84 9.35
CA LEU A 17 -1.28 -5.19 8.04
C LEU A 17 -0.34 -6.00 7.14
N ILE A 18 -0.90 -6.81 6.25
CA ILE A 18 -0.11 -7.62 5.33
C ILE A 18 0.14 -6.84 4.03
N ILE A 19 1.40 -6.60 3.72
CA ILE A 19 1.88 -5.98 2.48
C ILE A 19 2.25 -7.08 1.50
N LEU A 20 1.46 -7.24 0.45
CA LEU A 20 1.70 -8.23 -0.58
C LEU A 20 2.70 -7.72 -1.64
N THR A 21 3.70 -8.53 -1.97
CA THR A 21 4.64 -8.27 -3.09
C THR A 21 4.65 -9.44 -4.06
N GLY A 22 5.18 -9.25 -5.27
CA GLY A 22 5.45 -10.35 -6.20
C GLY A 22 6.72 -11.13 -5.82
N LYS A 23 6.73 -12.46 -5.97
CA LYS A 23 7.94 -13.28 -5.77
C LYS A 23 9.00 -13.05 -6.85
N THR A 24 8.57 -12.77 -8.07
CA THR A 24 9.46 -12.52 -9.22
C THR A 24 10.11 -11.15 -9.17
N ASP A 25 9.64 -10.27 -8.29
CA ASP A 25 10.17 -8.94 -8.07
C ASP A 25 10.93 -8.88 -6.73
N GLY A 26 12.21 -9.20 -6.79
CA GLY A 26 13.09 -9.19 -5.62
C GLY A 26 13.22 -7.79 -5.00
N SER A 27 13.25 -6.75 -5.83
CA SER A 27 13.32 -5.36 -5.39
C SER A 27 12.06 -4.95 -4.62
N ALA A 28 10.87 -5.33 -5.12
CA ALA A 28 9.62 -5.10 -4.39
C ALA A 28 9.60 -5.80 -3.02
N TYR A 29 10.13 -7.03 -2.92
CA TYR A 29 10.17 -7.74 -1.64
C TYR A 29 11.11 -7.08 -0.63
N GLU A 30 12.32 -6.69 -1.06
CA GLU A 30 13.27 -5.98 -0.19
C GLU A 30 12.73 -4.61 0.24
N LEU A 31 12.14 -3.85 -0.68
CA LEU A 31 11.48 -2.59 -0.35
C LEU A 31 10.31 -2.80 0.60
N GLY A 32 9.48 -3.82 0.36
CA GLY A 32 8.38 -4.20 1.25
C GLY A 32 8.87 -4.47 2.67
N LYS A 33 9.99 -5.18 2.84
CA LYS A 33 10.55 -5.45 4.18
C LYS A 33 10.96 -4.16 4.89
N ARG A 34 11.53 -3.20 4.17
CA ARG A 34 11.88 -1.88 4.70
C ARG A 34 10.63 -1.11 5.11
N VAL A 35 9.60 -1.09 4.26
CA VAL A 35 8.30 -0.47 4.59
C VAL A 35 7.71 -1.10 5.86
N ALA A 36 7.67 -2.43 5.95
CA ALA A 36 7.17 -3.11 7.14
C ALA A 36 8.01 -2.83 8.39
N ALA A 37 9.33 -2.67 8.26
CA ALA A 37 10.19 -2.30 9.38
C ALA A 37 9.90 -0.88 9.88
N VAL A 38 9.74 0.10 8.98
CA VAL A 38 9.32 1.46 9.34
C VAL A 38 7.96 1.43 10.03
N LEU A 39 6.98 0.72 9.46
CA LEU A 39 5.65 0.60 10.08
C LEU A 39 5.69 -0.13 11.42
N ALA A 40 6.60 -1.07 11.64
CA ALA A 40 6.76 -1.72 12.94
C ALA A 40 7.33 -0.76 13.98
N ASN A 41 8.17 0.21 13.58
CA ASN A 41 8.72 1.23 14.46
C ASN A 41 7.69 2.32 14.78
N GLU A 42 7.06 2.89 13.74
CA GLU A 42 6.16 4.05 13.85
C GLU A 42 4.72 3.65 14.23
N LEU A 43 4.27 2.47 13.77
CA LEU A 43 2.93 1.92 13.99
C LEU A 43 3.00 0.46 14.47
N PRO A 44 3.63 0.17 15.62
CA PRO A 44 3.81 -1.21 16.11
C PRO A 44 2.50 -1.99 16.24
N ALA A 45 1.40 -1.31 16.57
CA ALA A 45 0.07 -1.89 16.67
C ALA A 45 -0.51 -2.37 15.32
N SER A 46 0.01 -1.90 14.18
CA SER A 46 -0.33 -2.43 12.85
C SER A 46 0.17 -3.86 12.64
N GLN A 47 1.21 -4.24 13.38
CA GLN A 47 1.94 -5.50 13.24
C GLN A 47 2.22 -5.83 11.76
N ALA A 48 2.70 -4.83 11.03
CA ALA A 48 2.90 -4.91 9.58
C ALA A 48 3.85 -6.06 9.21
N ARG A 49 3.49 -6.81 8.18
CA ARG A 49 4.31 -7.93 7.66
C ARG A 49 4.28 -7.95 6.15
N VAL A 50 5.34 -8.47 5.56
CA VAL A 50 5.41 -8.70 4.12
C VAL A 50 5.13 -10.15 3.81
N THR A 51 4.42 -10.39 2.72
CA THR A 51 4.28 -11.73 2.12
C THR A 51 4.47 -11.65 0.61
N ARG A 52 4.83 -12.80 0.01
CA ARG A 52 5.10 -12.90 -1.43
C ARG A 52 4.04 -13.74 -2.11
N ALA A 53 3.41 -13.18 -3.13
CA ALA A 53 2.63 -13.93 -4.08
C ALA A 53 3.57 -14.76 -4.99
N PRO A 54 3.30 -16.05 -5.24
CA PRO A 54 4.15 -16.90 -6.08
C PRO A 54 4.26 -16.41 -7.53
N TYR A 55 3.23 -15.75 -8.05
CA TYR A 55 3.14 -15.14 -9.38
C TYR A 55 2.23 -13.91 -9.33
N MET A 56 2.30 -13.04 -10.34
CA MET A 56 1.69 -11.71 -10.33
C MET A 56 0.16 -11.79 -10.27
N GLU A 57 -0.45 -12.72 -10.99
CA GLU A 57 -1.89 -12.98 -11.05
C GLU A 57 -2.46 -13.26 -9.65
N ARG A 58 -1.67 -13.91 -8.79
CA ARG A 58 -2.10 -14.20 -7.41
C ARG A 58 -2.29 -12.92 -6.59
N ILE A 59 -1.62 -11.82 -6.94
CA ILE A 59 -1.87 -10.51 -6.33
C ILE A 59 -3.29 -10.03 -6.66
N GLY A 60 -3.66 -10.07 -7.94
CA GLY A 60 -5.03 -9.75 -8.38
C GLY A 60 -6.07 -10.61 -7.69
N SER A 61 -5.85 -11.93 -7.60
CA SER A 61 -6.72 -12.85 -6.86
C SER A 61 -6.90 -12.46 -5.40
N LEU A 62 -5.82 -12.21 -4.67
CA LEU A 62 -5.89 -11.96 -3.22
C LEU A 62 -6.57 -10.62 -2.89
N LEU A 63 -6.37 -9.60 -3.72
CA LEU A 63 -7.02 -8.29 -3.56
C LEU A 63 -8.48 -8.33 -4.01
N SER A 64 -8.79 -8.93 -5.16
CA SER A 64 -10.17 -8.99 -5.68
C SER A 64 -11.11 -9.82 -4.80
N THR A 65 -10.60 -10.83 -4.09
CA THR A 65 -11.42 -11.68 -3.20
C THR A 65 -11.38 -11.29 -1.72
N ASP A 66 -11.05 -10.03 -1.37
CA ASP A 66 -11.01 -9.51 0.01
C ASP A 66 -10.01 -10.22 0.96
N GLN A 67 -9.17 -11.13 0.44
CA GLN A 67 -8.24 -11.91 1.26
C GLN A 67 -7.13 -11.01 1.81
N LEU A 68 -6.62 -10.08 1.00
CA LEU A 68 -5.63 -9.06 1.40
C LEU A 68 -6.05 -7.68 0.90
N ASP A 69 -5.57 -6.64 1.60
CA ASP A 69 -6.03 -5.27 1.37
C ASP A 69 -4.97 -4.35 0.78
N VAL A 70 -3.69 -4.69 0.95
CA VAL A 70 -2.54 -3.82 0.63
C VAL A 70 -1.50 -4.59 -0.17
N ALA A 71 -0.97 -3.95 -1.21
CA ALA A 71 0.12 -4.47 -2.03
C ALA A 71 1.13 -3.38 -2.35
N LEU A 72 2.38 -3.79 -2.55
CA LEU A 72 3.45 -2.96 -3.08
C LEU A 72 3.73 -3.41 -4.51
N LEU A 73 3.42 -2.54 -5.48
CA LEU A 73 3.46 -2.82 -6.91
C LEU A 73 4.28 -1.76 -7.63
N SER A 74 4.91 -2.10 -8.75
CA SER A 74 5.45 -1.07 -9.64
C SER A 74 4.31 -0.22 -10.23
N GLY A 75 4.60 1.01 -10.66
CA GLY A 75 3.63 1.88 -11.34
C GLY A 75 2.84 1.16 -12.45
N PRO A 76 3.51 0.53 -13.44
CA PRO A 76 2.83 -0.20 -14.50
C PRO A 76 1.99 -1.39 -14.01
N ALA A 77 2.47 -2.15 -13.01
CA ALA A 77 1.70 -3.27 -12.46
C ALA A 77 0.44 -2.78 -11.74
N ALA A 78 0.52 -1.66 -11.03
CA ALA A 78 -0.63 -1.07 -10.36
C ALA A 78 -1.67 -0.54 -11.36
N VAL A 79 -1.23 0.09 -12.46
CA VAL A 79 -2.10 0.54 -13.56
C VAL A 79 -2.73 -0.66 -14.28
N ALA A 80 -1.96 -1.71 -14.54
CA ALA A 80 -2.49 -2.93 -15.14
C ALA A 80 -3.58 -3.55 -14.27
N LEU A 81 -3.39 -3.62 -12.95
CA LEU A 81 -4.41 -4.14 -12.03
C LEU A 81 -5.63 -3.21 -11.92
N LEU A 82 -5.41 -1.88 -11.91
CA LEU A 82 -6.49 -0.90 -11.89
C LEU A 82 -7.44 -1.05 -13.09
N HIS A 83 -6.88 -1.33 -14.27
CA HIS A 83 -7.64 -1.45 -15.52
C HIS A 83 -7.97 -2.89 -15.93
N GLY A 84 -7.56 -3.90 -15.15
CA GLY A 84 -7.78 -5.31 -15.49
C GLY A 84 -7.03 -5.74 -16.76
N LEU A 85 -5.86 -5.15 -17.01
CA LEU A 85 -4.97 -5.50 -18.13
C LEU A 85 -4.10 -6.70 -17.77
N PRO A 86 -3.48 -7.38 -18.75
CA PRO A 86 -2.53 -8.45 -18.47
C PRO A 86 -1.47 -8.05 -17.44
N PRO A 87 -1.14 -8.92 -16.47
CA PRO A 87 -1.59 -10.32 -16.32
C PRO A 87 -2.88 -10.48 -15.49
N PHE A 88 -3.64 -9.42 -15.24
CA PHE A 88 -4.79 -9.41 -14.32
C PHE A 88 -6.16 -9.57 -15.00
N THR A 89 -6.19 -9.89 -16.30
CA THR A 89 -7.42 -9.93 -17.11
C THR A 89 -8.53 -10.81 -16.50
N ASP A 90 -8.18 -11.95 -15.89
CA ASP A 90 -9.14 -12.87 -15.26
C ASP A 90 -9.84 -12.30 -14.02
N TYR A 91 -9.29 -11.24 -13.41
CA TYR A 91 -9.87 -10.58 -12.23
C TYR A 91 -10.63 -9.30 -12.58
N GLY A 92 -10.50 -8.81 -13.82
CA GLY A 92 -11.05 -7.55 -14.27
C GLY A 92 -10.44 -6.31 -13.58
N PRO A 93 -10.97 -5.11 -13.88
CA PRO A 93 -10.55 -3.87 -13.25
C PRO A 93 -10.80 -3.90 -11.74
N LEU A 94 -9.78 -3.58 -10.94
CA LEU A 94 -9.90 -3.49 -9.50
C LEU A 94 -9.80 -2.02 -9.06
N ALA A 95 -10.76 -1.56 -8.26
CA ALA A 95 -10.71 -0.22 -7.68
C ALA A 95 -9.56 -0.12 -6.66
N LEU A 96 -8.42 0.38 -7.13
CA LEU A 96 -7.22 0.59 -6.34
C LEU A 96 -7.05 2.05 -5.93
N ARG A 97 -6.44 2.24 -4.77
CA ARG A 97 -6.06 3.54 -4.21
C ARG A 97 -4.60 3.51 -3.79
N ARG A 98 -3.85 4.54 -4.19
CA ARG A 98 -2.46 4.75 -3.75
C ARG A 98 -2.42 5.37 -2.37
N ILE A 99 -1.69 4.78 -1.43
CA ILE A 99 -1.40 5.38 -0.12
C ILE A 99 -0.18 6.29 -0.25
N VAL A 100 0.96 5.75 -0.70
CA VAL A 100 2.20 6.50 -0.94
C VAL A 100 2.92 6.01 -2.20
N ALA A 101 3.75 6.87 -2.78
CA ALA A 101 4.70 6.50 -3.83
C ALA A 101 6.10 6.35 -3.22
N LEU A 102 6.82 5.30 -3.62
CA LEU A 102 8.14 4.92 -3.13
C LEU A 102 9.04 4.73 -4.36
N GLY A 103 9.44 5.85 -4.97
CA GLY A 103 10.12 5.83 -6.26
C GLY A 103 9.22 5.25 -7.36
N ALA A 104 9.66 4.19 -8.02
CA ALA A 104 8.88 3.51 -9.07
C ALA A 104 7.79 2.55 -8.54
N TYR A 105 7.73 2.33 -7.21
CA TYR A 105 6.73 1.50 -6.58
C TYR A 105 5.65 2.33 -5.91
N LEU A 106 4.46 1.76 -5.84
CA LEU A 106 3.31 2.29 -5.16
C LEU A 106 2.88 1.34 -4.07
N LEU A 107 2.72 1.87 -2.86
CA LEU A 107 1.95 1.18 -1.84
C LEU A 107 0.47 1.44 -2.13
N VAL A 108 -0.20 0.43 -2.68
CA VAL A 108 -1.61 0.50 -3.06
C VAL A 108 -2.46 -0.32 -2.12
N CYS A 109 -3.73 0.04 -2.06
CA CYS A 109 -4.75 -0.67 -1.32
C CYS A 109 -6.05 -0.72 -2.13
N ARG A 110 -6.98 -1.55 -1.67
CA ARG A 110 -8.35 -1.55 -2.19
C ARG A 110 -9.08 -0.26 -1.80
N ASP A 111 -10.12 0.08 -2.54
CA ASP A 111 -10.90 1.31 -2.28
C ASP A 111 -11.68 1.28 -0.95
N ASP A 112 -11.96 0.09 -0.42
CA ASP A 112 -12.60 -0.12 0.88
C ASP A 112 -11.63 -0.11 2.07
N PHE A 113 -10.34 0.10 1.83
CA PHE A 113 -9.36 0.21 2.91
C PHE A 113 -9.68 1.42 3.81
N PRO A 114 -9.71 1.29 5.15
CA PRO A 114 -10.23 2.38 5.98
C PRO A 114 -9.37 3.64 5.88
N ALA A 115 -10.03 4.78 5.66
CA ALA A 115 -9.37 6.10 5.51
C ALA A 115 -8.44 6.42 6.67
N ARG A 116 -8.85 6.10 7.90
CA ARG A 116 -8.02 6.28 9.08
C ARG A 116 -6.72 5.48 9.03
N HIS A 117 -6.76 4.23 8.58
CA HIS A 117 -5.54 3.40 8.46
C HIS A 117 -4.65 3.90 7.32
N ALA A 118 -5.23 4.33 6.19
CA ALA A 118 -4.47 4.95 5.11
C ALA A 118 -3.78 6.25 5.54
N TYR A 119 -4.46 7.09 6.32
CA TYR A 119 -3.89 8.30 6.92
C TYR A 119 -2.67 7.96 7.77
N LEU A 120 -2.82 7.00 8.69
CA LEU A 120 -1.75 6.59 9.60
C LEU A 120 -0.56 6.00 8.84
N VAL A 121 -0.80 5.14 7.85
CA VAL A 121 0.27 4.55 7.03
C VAL A 121 1.01 5.64 6.26
N ALA A 122 0.30 6.61 5.66
CA ALA A 122 0.92 7.73 4.97
C ALA A 122 1.79 8.55 5.94
N GLN A 123 1.25 8.92 7.10
CA GLN A 123 1.96 9.64 8.14
C GLN A 123 3.21 8.93 8.62
N ALA A 124 3.12 7.63 8.89
CA ALA A 124 4.24 6.83 9.40
C ALA A 124 5.38 6.66 8.37
N LEU A 125 5.08 6.77 7.09
CA LEU A 125 6.07 6.62 6.03
C LEU A 125 6.68 7.95 5.59
N ASP A 126 6.04 9.09 5.88
CA ASP A 126 6.39 10.41 5.34
C ASP A 126 7.86 10.79 5.54
N GLU A 127 8.35 10.72 6.79
CA GLU A 127 9.74 11.06 7.15
C GLU A 127 10.76 10.06 6.55
N HIS A 128 10.29 8.91 6.08
CA HIS A 128 11.13 7.85 5.49
C HIS A 128 10.98 7.73 3.97
N LEU A 129 10.10 8.53 3.33
CA LEU A 129 9.79 8.40 1.90
C LEU A 129 11.02 8.54 1.02
N ALA A 130 11.89 9.52 1.31
CA ALA A 130 13.09 9.77 0.53
C ALA A 130 14.06 8.58 0.58
N GLU A 131 14.27 7.98 1.76
CA GLU A 131 15.13 6.82 1.92
C GLU A 131 14.52 5.59 1.22
N LEU A 132 13.24 5.33 1.44
CA LEU A 132 12.55 4.20 0.83
C LEU A 132 12.53 4.32 -0.70
N ALA A 133 12.30 5.52 -1.24
CA ALA A 133 12.33 5.79 -2.67
C ALA A 133 13.74 5.64 -3.27
N ALA A 134 14.80 6.03 -2.55
CA ALA A 134 16.17 5.82 -3.01
C ALA A 134 16.55 4.32 -3.09
N ASN A 135 15.94 3.50 -2.23
CA ASN A 135 16.12 2.03 -2.23
C ASN A 135 15.18 1.31 -3.21
N ALA A 136 14.30 2.06 -3.90
CA ALA A 136 13.32 1.53 -4.82
C ALA A 136 13.89 1.43 -6.24
N SER A 137 14.70 0.40 -6.50
CA SER A 137 15.17 0.11 -7.86
C SER A 137 14.05 -0.54 -8.68
N ALA A 138 13.54 0.18 -9.67
CA ALA A 138 12.57 -0.35 -10.62
C ALA A 138 13.20 -1.39 -11.55
N PRO A 139 12.42 -2.34 -12.09
CA PRO A 139 12.81 -3.02 -13.33
C PRO A 139 13.00 -1.97 -14.44
N SER A 140 13.96 -2.16 -15.34
CA SER A 140 14.42 -1.18 -16.34
C SER A 140 13.34 -0.64 -17.31
N GLU A 141 12.12 -1.16 -17.24
CA GLU A 141 10.99 -0.82 -18.13
C GLU A 141 9.82 -0.14 -17.40
N ALA A 142 10.00 0.27 -16.14
CA ALA A 142 8.95 0.91 -15.38
C ALA A 142 8.71 2.35 -15.86
N GLY A 143 7.64 2.55 -16.64
CA GLY A 143 7.07 3.87 -16.89
C GLY A 143 6.70 4.58 -15.58
N ASN A 144 6.82 5.91 -15.54
CA ASN A 144 6.50 6.73 -14.37
C ASN A 144 4.98 6.99 -14.25
N ASP A 145 4.17 5.94 -14.32
CA ASP A 145 2.70 6.00 -14.28
C ASP A 145 2.15 6.06 -12.84
N THR A 146 2.97 6.53 -11.90
CA THR A 146 2.66 6.57 -10.47
C THR A 146 1.48 7.48 -10.14
N GLY A 147 1.18 8.46 -11.00
CA GLY A 147 0.07 9.40 -10.88
C GLY A 147 -1.28 8.88 -11.39
N THR A 148 -1.31 7.77 -12.14
CA THR A 148 -2.55 7.23 -12.73
C THR A 148 -3.43 6.56 -11.69
N VAL A 149 -2.83 5.94 -10.67
CA VAL A 149 -3.58 5.34 -9.57
C VAL A 149 -4.05 6.44 -8.61
N PRO A 150 -5.37 6.61 -8.41
CA PRO A 150 -5.90 7.70 -7.60
C PRO A 150 -5.44 7.56 -6.15
N MET A 151 -5.18 8.69 -5.48
CA MET A 151 -4.78 8.68 -4.08
C MET A 151 -5.93 8.21 -3.18
N HIS A 152 -5.58 7.53 -2.09
CA HIS A 152 -6.53 7.17 -1.06
C HIS A 152 -6.98 8.44 -0.31
N PRO A 153 -8.29 8.65 -0.06
CA PRO A 153 -8.78 9.87 0.61
C PRO A 153 -8.13 10.09 1.98
N GLY A 154 -7.92 9.03 2.76
CA GLY A 154 -7.21 9.11 4.04
C GLY A 154 -5.74 9.54 3.92
N ALA A 155 -5.02 9.08 2.89
CA ALA A 155 -3.64 9.50 2.66
C ALA A 155 -3.57 10.95 2.16
N LEU A 156 -4.53 11.35 1.31
CA LEU A 156 -4.68 12.72 0.86
C LEU A 156 -4.96 13.66 2.04
N ALA A 157 -5.87 13.29 2.94
CA ALA A 157 -6.18 14.06 4.15
C ALA A 157 -4.92 14.35 4.99
N TYR A 158 -4.02 13.38 5.14
CA TYR A 158 -2.74 13.60 5.82
C TYR A 158 -1.88 14.64 5.10
N ILE A 159 -1.71 14.52 3.78
CA ILE A 159 -0.89 15.44 2.98
C ILE A 159 -1.46 16.86 3.01
N GLU A 160 -2.78 16.99 3.04
CA GLU A 160 -3.48 18.28 3.12
C GLU A 160 -3.51 18.84 4.56
N GLY A 161 -2.94 18.14 5.55
CA GLY A 161 -2.94 18.56 6.94
C GLY A 161 -4.33 18.54 7.60
N GLN A 162 -5.27 17.78 7.04
CA GLN A 162 -6.60 17.57 7.60
C GLN A 162 -6.52 16.70 8.87
N PRO A 163 -7.52 16.80 9.77
CA PRO A 163 -7.56 15.93 10.94
C PRO A 163 -7.67 14.46 10.54
N ILE A 164 -7.16 13.58 11.40
CA ILE A 164 -7.25 12.13 11.21
C ILE A 164 -8.72 11.71 11.03
N PRO A 165 -9.07 10.98 9.95
CA PRO A 165 -10.43 10.52 9.72
C PRO A 165 -10.92 9.62 10.85
N GLU A 166 -12.23 9.66 11.13
CA GLU A 166 -12.84 8.73 12.07
C GLU A 166 -12.78 7.28 11.56
N LEU A 167 -12.81 6.32 12.48
CA LEU A 167 -12.85 4.91 12.11
C LEU A 167 -14.27 4.58 11.60
N THR A 168 -14.45 4.54 10.28
CA THR A 168 -15.72 4.06 9.71
C THR A 168 -15.80 2.54 9.91
N SER A 169 -16.92 2.06 10.45
CA SER A 169 -17.20 0.62 10.52
C SER A 169 -17.21 0.02 9.11
N PRO A 170 -16.71 -1.21 8.90
CA PRO A 170 -16.81 -1.86 7.60
C PRO A 170 -18.28 -1.94 7.18
N LYS A 171 -18.54 -1.69 5.90
CA LYS A 171 -19.88 -1.85 5.31
C LYS A 171 -20.32 -3.32 5.54
N PRO A 172 -21.52 -3.57 6.08
CA PRO A 172 -22.00 -4.92 6.39
C PRO A 172 -22.11 -5.79 5.13
#